data_AF-A0AA36JK64-F1
#
_entry.id   AF-A0AA36JK64-F1
#
_cell.length_a   1.000
_cell.length_b   1.000
_cell.length_c   1.000
_cell.angle_alpha   90.00
_cell.angle_beta   90.00
_cell.angle_gamma   90.00
#
_symmetry.space_group_name_H-M   'P 1'
#
loop_
_entity.id
_entity.type
_entity.pdbx_description
1 polymer ?
#
loop_
_entity_poly.entity_id
_entity_poly.type
_entity_poly.pdbx_seq_one_letter_code
_entity_poly.pdbx_strand_id
1 'polypeptide(L)'
;MLAPNFLVLELVKQGFVGLRCEDESAFQKFASELSQRRADDYERFEQYEQSSVQSYFQYYAKLSNQQNMLQDSVRTSTYNRAIVENPDDFAGKIGLDLGAGSGILSFFAVQAGAEKVYAVEASSMGEVIRLLADANPFLTKKIEVVNRPVETITSEVEGKVDVIVSEPIGTFLFNERMIESYLCARDRFLKPGGKMYPNAGTLCIAPFSDSMLHWEQQNKNGFWKNTNFYGIDLTAAVQRCTKEHFKQPIVDYINPDCLVAPSVDTRFDFTKITVESLHSIEIPFDFEIAQPCLVHGIAGWFDAHFEGTNQTVTLSTAPRCPGTHWYQIRFLLEVPLAVNAGQHVEGTLKMEANNLQSYYMRIDARIKGTNISASAPCIDLKDPEYRFYTSSNSYCPPGTNQAVPPSQLQQYQQAHFAQSQNILPGQAVAATVWTPEASQWAQPMQPGPVWPGAGSDGGGSHHVSD
;
A
#
# COMPACT_ATOMS: atom_id res chain seq x y z
N MET A 1 37.57 -22.27 -11.71
CA MET A 1 37.74 -21.59 -10.41
C MET A 1 36.77 -20.43 -10.39
N LEU A 2 35.85 -20.42 -9.43
CA LEU A 2 35.06 -19.23 -9.15
C LEU A 2 36.02 -18.16 -8.59
N ALA A 3 35.89 -16.91 -9.00
CA ALA A 3 36.60 -15.73 -8.46
C ALA A 3 36.57 -15.65 -6.90
N PRO A 4 37.46 -14.87 -6.26
CA PRO A 4 37.40 -14.69 -4.80
C PRO A 4 36.11 -13.95 -4.39
N ASN A 5 35.45 -14.41 -3.32
CA ASN A 5 34.21 -13.89 -2.68
C ASN A 5 32.86 -14.54 -3.09
N PHE A 6 32.75 -15.87 -3.09
CA PHE A 6 31.43 -16.53 -3.15
C PHE A 6 31.20 -17.40 -1.92
N LEU A 7 29.96 -17.39 -1.42
CA LEU A 7 29.48 -18.34 -0.43
C LEU A 7 28.92 -19.57 -1.15
N VAL A 8 29.49 -20.74 -0.89
CA VAL A 8 29.01 -22.01 -1.44
C VAL A 8 28.03 -22.63 -0.45
N LEU A 9 26.75 -22.65 -0.84
CA LEU A 9 25.70 -23.36 -0.11
C LEU A 9 25.65 -24.81 -0.61
N GLU A 10 26.26 -25.71 0.15
CA GLU A 10 26.22 -27.14 -0.10
C GLU A 10 25.08 -27.76 0.73
N LEU A 11 24.07 -28.31 0.08
CA LEU A 11 22.97 -29.00 0.75
C LEU A 11 23.46 -30.37 1.27
N VAL A 12 23.96 -30.39 2.50
CA VAL A 12 24.56 -31.58 3.13
C VAL A 12 23.49 -32.63 3.49
N LYS A 13 22.25 -32.21 3.77
CA LYS A 13 21.12 -33.12 4.04
C LYS A 13 19.78 -32.40 3.89
N GLN A 14 18.76 -33.04 3.33
CA GLN A 14 17.39 -32.51 3.31
C GLN A 14 16.92 -32.27 4.75
N GLY A 15 16.79 -31.01 5.15
CA GLY A 15 16.35 -30.59 6.48
C GLY A 15 17.34 -29.72 7.27
N PHE A 16 18.60 -29.62 6.85
CA PHE A 16 19.59 -28.72 7.47
C PHE A 16 20.39 -27.99 6.38
N VAL A 17 20.35 -26.66 6.40
CA VAL A 17 21.23 -25.83 5.57
C VAL A 17 22.50 -25.59 6.36
N GLY A 18 23.60 -26.22 5.94
CA GLY A 18 24.93 -25.98 6.49
C GLY A 18 25.67 -24.96 5.63
N LEU A 19 26.25 -23.94 6.25
CA LEU A 19 27.18 -23.03 5.59
C LEU A 19 28.59 -23.59 5.73
N ARG A 20 29.24 -23.90 4.60
CA ARG A 20 30.62 -24.37 4.58
C ARG A 20 31.53 -23.19 4.24
N CYS A 21 32.34 -22.78 5.20
CA CYS A 21 33.40 -21.80 4.98
C CYS A 21 34.67 -22.49 4.47
N GLU A 22 35.48 -21.77 3.68
CA GLU A 22 36.73 -22.32 3.13
C GLU A 22 37.73 -22.67 4.24
N ASP A 23 37.77 -21.86 5.30
CA ASP A 23 38.56 -22.11 6.49
C ASP A 23 37.90 -21.50 7.75
N GLU A 24 38.52 -21.77 8.91
CA GLU A 24 38.05 -21.30 10.21
C GLU A 24 38.16 -19.76 10.35
N SER A 25 39.09 -19.11 9.63
CA SER A 25 39.19 -17.64 9.60
C SER A 25 38.00 -17.01 8.89
N ALA A 26 37.57 -17.57 7.75
CA ALA A 26 36.40 -17.14 7.02
C ALA A 26 35.13 -17.34 7.84
N PHE A 27 35.03 -18.47 8.57
CA PHE A 27 33.93 -18.70 9.50
C PHE A 27 33.92 -17.69 10.65
N GLN A 28 35.06 -17.42 11.29
CA GLN A 28 35.15 -16.44 12.38
C GLN A 28 34.85 -15.02 11.91
N LYS A 29 35.29 -14.64 10.71
CA LYS A 29 34.94 -13.36 10.10
C LYS A 29 33.43 -13.27 9.84
N PHE A 30 32.84 -14.29 9.23
CA PHE A 30 31.40 -14.37 8.99
C PHE A 30 30.60 -14.33 10.29
N ALA A 31 30.98 -15.13 11.29
CA ALA A 31 30.34 -15.17 12.61
C ALA A 31 30.51 -13.84 13.38
N SER A 32 31.66 -13.18 13.26
CA SER A 32 31.90 -11.84 13.80
C SER A 32 31.01 -10.80 13.11
N GLU A 33 30.91 -10.82 11.79
CA GLU A 33 30.01 -9.93 11.03
C GLU A 33 28.53 -10.21 11.36
N LEU A 34 28.17 -11.47 11.61
CA LEU A 34 26.81 -11.87 12.02
C LEU A 34 26.50 -11.48 13.47
N SER A 35 27.47 -11.59 14.38
CA SER A 35 27.29 -11.25 15.80
C SER A 35 27.42 -9.76 16.08
N GLN A 36 28.07 -8.99 15.19
CA GLN A 36 28.03 -7.52 15.18
C GLN A 36 26.68 -6.97 14.72
N ARG A 37 25.84 -7.77 14.06
CA ARG A 37 24.42 -7.44 13.89
C ARG A 37 23.72 -7.66 15.22
N ARG A 38 23.78 -6.66 16.11
CA ARG A 38 23.01 -6.69 17.35
C ARG A 38 21.52 -6.74 17.00
N ALA A 39 20.80 -7.59 17.71
CA ALA A 39 19.33 -7.63 17.68
C ALA A 39 18.70 -6.32 18.17
N ASP A 40 19.48 -5.48 18.86
CA ASP A 40 19.02 -4.31 19.61
C ASP A 40 18.92 -3.01 18.76
N ASP A 41 19.34 -3.02 17.49
CA ASP A 41 19.30 -1.81 16.64
C ASP A 41 17.91 -1.56 16.01
N TYR A 42 16.89 -2.33 16.37
CA TYR A 42 15.57 -2.36 15.73
C TYR A 42 14.42 -1.78 16.57
N GLU A 43 14.69 -0.97 17.61
CA GLU A 43 13.67 -0.49 18.57
C GLU A 43 12.37 0.06 17.93
N ARG A 44 12.43 0.61 16.71
CA ARG A 44 11.23 1.05 15.98
C ARG A 44 10.50 -0.06 15.22
N PHE A 45 11.20 -0.94 14.50
CA PHE A 45 10.55 -2.05 13.83
C PHE A 45 10.10 -3.14 14.80
N GLU A 46 10.60 -3.15 16.04
CA GLU A 46 10.05 -3.96 17.13
C GLU A 46 8.58 -3.62 17.42
N GLN A 47 8.14 -2.39 17.09
CA GLN A 47 6.74 -1.99 17.21
C GLN A 47 5.88 -2.52 16.04
N TYR A 48 6.51 -2.94 14.95
CA TYR A 48 5.85 -3.53 13.78
C TYR A 48 5.93 -5.06 13.81
N GLU A 49 4.95 -5.70 13.19
CA GLU A 49 5.03 -7.14 12.98
C GLU A 49 6.18 -7.45 12.00
N GLN A 50 7.11 -8.32 12.39
CA GLN A 50 8.31 -8.64 11.59
C GLN A 50 7.97 -9.15 10.18
N SER A 51 6.87 -9.90 10.04
CA SER A 51 6.35 -10.38 8.75
C SER A 51 5.98 -9.23 7.81
N SER A 52 5.34 -8.17 8.33
CA SER A 52 4.98 -6.98 7.59
C SER A 52 6.23 -6.24 7.11
N VAL A 53 7.21 -6.05 8.00
CA VAL A 53 8.48 -5.38 7.69
C VAL A 53 9.26 -6.12 6.62
N GLN A 54 9.35 -7.45 6.73
CA GLN A 54 10.03 -8.29 5.75
C GLN A 54 9.33 -8.22 4.39
N SER A 55 8.00 -8.34 4.37
CA SER A 55 7.20 -8.28 3.14
C SER A 55 7.33 -6.91 2.46
N TYR A 56 7.35 -5.83 3.25
CA TYR A 56 7.58 -4.47 2.78
C TYR A 56 8.91 -4.34 2.04
N PHE A 57 10.03 -4.71 2.67
CA PHE A 57 11.34 -4.58 2.03
C PHE A 57 11.51 -5.54 0.83
N GLN A 58 10.94 -6.75 0.89
CA GLN A 58 10.94 -7.68 -0.25
C GLN A 58 10.16 -7.13 -1.45
N TYR A 59 9.05 -6.43 -1.21
CA TYR A 59 8.31 -5.75 -2.26
C TYR A 59 9.17 -4.65 -2.89
N TYR A 60 9.75 -3.74 -2.10
CA TYR A 60 10.52 -2.62 -2.64
C TYR A 60 11.88 -3.01 -3.23
N ALA A 61 12.40 -4.20 -2.89
CA ALA A 61 13.58 -4.81 -3.51
C ALA A 61 13.39 -5.27 -4.98
N LYS A 62 12.16 -5.29 -5.50
CA LYS A 62 11.89 -5.74 -6.88
C LYS A 62 12.00 -4.60 -7.89
N LEU A 63 12.82 -4.78 -8.92
CA LEU A 63 12.96 -3.83 -10.03
C LEU A 63 11.63 -3.55 -10.75
N SER A 64 10.74 -4.53 -10.86
CA SER A 64 9.40 -4.33 -11.44
C SER A 64 8.59 -3.29 -10.67
N ASN A 65 8.73 -3.27 -9.34
CA ASN A 65 7.99 -2.36 -8.47
C ASN A 65 8.60 -0.95 -8.55
N GLN A 66 9.93 -0.87 -8.59
CA GLN A 66 10.64 0.38 -8.88
C GLN A 66 10.26 0.93 -10.26
N GLN A 67 10.16 0.08 -11.28
CA GLN A 67 9.76 0.47 -12.62
C GLN A 67 8.34 1.05 -12.64
N ASN A 68 7.38 0.42 -11.95
CA ASN A 68 6.01 0.95 -11.87
C ASN A 68 5.98 2.36 -11.27
N MET A 69 6.76 2.57 -10.21
CA MET A 69 6.94 3.88 -9.57
C MET A 69 7.64 4.91 -10.46
N LEU A 70 8.57 4.49 -11.32
CA LEU A 70 9.29 5.37 -12.27
C LEU A 70 8.50 5.68 -13.54
N GLN A 71 7.59 4.79 -13.94
CA GLN A 71 6.71 4.97 -15.10
C GLN A 71 5.51 5.87 -14.81
N ASP A 72 5.20 6.12 -13.54
CA ASP A 72 4.33 7.22 -13.14
C ASP A 72 5.01 8.55 -13.47
N SER A 73 4.79 9.02 -14.70
CA SER A 73 5.39 10.24 -15.20
C SER A 73 4.98 11.48 -14.41
N VAL A 74 3.77 11.52 -13.85
CA VAL A 74 3.29 12.64 -13.02
C VAL A 74 4.12 12.71 -11.75
N ARG A 75 4.28 11.58 -11.05
CA ARG A 75 5.17 11.46 -9.88
C ARG A 75 6.60 11.87 -10.21
N THR A 76 7.25 11.14 -11.12
CA THR A 76 8.69 11.29 -11.35
C THR A 76 9.06 12.65 -11.92
N SER A 77 8.26 13.19 -12.85
CA SER A 77 8.54 14.52 -13.42
C SER A 77 8.29 15.66 -12.43
N THR A 78 7.29 15.53 -11.54
CA THR A 78 7.02 16.55 -10.52
C THR A 78 8.15 16.60 -9.49
N TYR A 79 8.65 15.45 -9.04
CA TYR A 79 9.84 15.38 -8.18
C TYR A 79 11.09 15.94 -8.88
N ASN A 80 11.30 15.59 -10.16
CA ASN A 80 12.40 16.15 -10.93
C ASN A 80 12.33 17.68 -10.99
N ARG A 81 11.17 18.24 -11.35
CA ARG A 81 10.95 19.69 -11.38
C ARG A 81 11.15 20.33 -10.02
N ALA A 82 10.55 19.76 -8.97
CA ALA A 82 10.70 20.28 -7.61
C ALA A 82 12.18 20.42 -7.22
N ILE A 83 13.02 19.45 -7.58
CA ILE A 83 14.45 19.47 -7.26
C ILE A 83 15.24 20.39 -8.21
N VAL A 84 15.09 20.21 -9.52
CA VAL A 84 15.92 20.91 -10.54
C VAL A 84 15.54 22.39 -10.69
N GLU A 85 14.29 22.76 -10.48
CA GLU A 85 13.83 24.16 -10.53
C GLU A 85 14.15 24.92 -9.22
N ASN A 86 14.73 24.26 -8.21
CA ASN A 86 15.17 24.86 -6.95
C ASN A 86 16.69 24.72 -6.70
N PRO A 87 17.56 25.17 -7.63
CA PRO A 87 18.99 24.95 -7.53
C PRO A 87 19.63 25.56 -6.27
N ASP A 88 19.08 26.63 -5.68
CA ASP A 88 19.65 27.24 -4.47
C ASP A 88 19.59 26.32 -3.24
N ASP A 89 18.67 25.35 -3.26
CA ASP A 89 18.52 24.36 -2.19
C ASP A 89 19.47 23.15 -2.34
N PHE A 90 20.07 22.95 -3.51
CA PHE A 90 20.88 21.76 -3.84
C PHE A 90 22.32 22.09 -4.27
N ALA A 91 22.56 23.19 -5.00
CA ALA A 91 23.86 23.50 -5.59
C ALA A 91 24.97 23.67 -4.53
N GLY A 92 26.01 22.84 -4.61
CA GLY A 92 27.10 22.82 -3.64
C GLY A 92 26.66 22.40 -2.22
N LYS A 93 25.53 21.70 -2.10
CA LYS A 93 24.97 21.22 -0.83
C LYS A 93 25.15 19.72 -0.65
N ILE A 94 25.05 19.29 0.60
CA ILE A 94 25.00 17.87 0.96
C ILE A 94 23.54 17.47 1.13
N GLY A 95 23.09 16.48 0.34
CA GLY A 95 21.74 15.93 0.39
C GLY A 95 21.67 14.56 1.08
N LEU A 96 20.49 14.20 1.55
CA LEU A 96 20.14 12.82 1.93
C LEU A 96 18.85 12.41 1.20
N ASP A 97 18.89 11.27 0.54
CA ASP A 97 17.74 10.64 -0.10
C ASP A 97 17.29 9.44 0.75
N LEU A 98 16.14 9.58 1.41
CA LEU A 98 15.64 8.55 2.32
C LEU A 98 14.72 7.58 1.59
N GLY A 99 15.03 6.28 1.67
CA GLY A 99 14.31 5.25 0.93
C GLY A 99 14.56 5.41 -0.56
N ALA A 100 15.84 5.56 -0.93
CA ALA A 100 16.25 5.98 -2.26
C ALA A 100 15.77 5.03 -3.38
N GLY A 101 15.42 3.78 -3.07
CA GLY A 101 14.94 2.81 -4.03
C GLY A 101 15.96 2.64 -5.15
N SER A 102 15.54 2.92 -6.39
CA SER A 102 16.44 2.92 -7.56
C SER A 102 17.52 4.04 -7.57
N GLY A 103 17.42 5.03 -6.67
CA GLY A 103 18.35 6.17 -6.56
C GLY A 103 17.95 7.38 -7.41
N ILE A 104 16.77 7.36 -8.05
CA ILE A 104 16.39 8.40 -9.02
C ILE A 104 16.36 9.81 -8.42
N LEU A 105 15.89 9.99 -7.18
CA LEU A 105 15.82 11.29 -6.53
C LEU A 105 17.22 11.79 -6.15
N SER A 106 18.09 10.90 -5.69
CA SER A 106 19.52 11.18 -5.52
C SER A 106 20.16 11.71 -6.80
N PHE A 107 19.83 11.11 -7.95
CA PHE A 107 20.37 11.53 -9.24
C PHE A 107 19.85 12.90 -9.66
N PHE A 108 18.58 13.21 -9.40
CA PHE A 108 18.02 14.55 -9.62
C PHE A 108 18.69 15.60 -8.74
N ALA A 109 18.98 15.29 -7.47
CA ALA A 109 19.71 16.19 -6.58
C ALA A 109 21.11 16.51 -7.13
N VAL A 110 21.82 15.51 -7.67
CA VAL A 110 23.11 15.74 -8.35
C VAL A 110 22.96 16.58 -9.63
N GLN A 111 21.89 16.37 -10.41
CA GLN A 111 21.57 17.20 -11.58
C GLN A 111 21.31 18.66 -11.20
N ALA A 112 20.69 18.91 -10.04
CA ALA A 112 20.50 20.24 -9.45
C ALA A 112 21.78 20.84 -8.83
N GLY A 113 22.90 20.11 -8.89
CA GLY A 113 24.21 20.61 -8.47
C GLY A 113 24.65 20.18 -7.07
N ALA A 114 23.98 19.21 -6.43
CA ALA A 114 24.44 18.66 -5.15
C ALA A 114 25.90 18.22 -5.22
N GLU A 115 26.66 18.59 -4.18
CA GLU A 115 28.06 18.21 -4.03
C GLU A 115 28.18 16.73 -3.71
N LYS A 116 27.31 16.27 -2.80
CA LYS A 116 27.24 14.90 -2.32
C LYS A 116 25.80 14.56 -1.92
N VAL A 117 25.38 13.31 -2.15
CA VAL A 117 24.10 12.78 -1.71
C VAL A 117 24.30 11.44 -1.02
N TYR A 118 23.82 11.34 0.22
CA TYR A 118 23.68 10.07 0.93
C TYR A 118 22.37 9.38 0.48
N ALA A 119 22.49 8.34 -0.33
CA ALA A 119 21.35 7.52 -0.76
C ALA A 119 21.11 6.41 0.27
N VAL A 120 20.16 6.63 1.18
CA VAL A 120 19.81 5.71 2.26
C VAL A 120 18.75 4.74 1.75
N GLU A 121 19.09 3.45 1.69
CA GLU A 121 18.20 2.40 1.17
C GLU A 121 18.33 1.13 2.01
N ALA A 122 17.24 0.62 2.56
CA ALA A 122 17.28 -0.54 3.44
C ALA A 122 17.26 -1.89 2.70
N SER A 123 16.69 -1.94 1.49
CA SER A 123 16.57 -3.15 0.68
C SER A 123 17.82 -3.42 -0.17
N SER A 124 17.82 -4.52 -0.91
CA SER A 124 18.89 -4.84 -1.86
C SER A 124 18.99 -3.86 -3.04
N MET A 125 18.06 -2.90 -3.17
CA MET A 125 18.09 -1.89 -4.23
C MET A 125 19.33 -0.97 -4.13
N GLY A 126 19.99 -0.91 -2.97
CA GLY A 126 21.27 -0.23 -2.83
C GLY A 126 22.35 -0.70 -3.84
N GLU A 127 22.32 -1.97 -4.27
CA GLU A 127 23.19 -2.47 -5.34
C GLU A 127 22.86 -1.85 -6.69
N VAL A 128 21.57 -1.66 -6.99
CA VAL A 128 21.10 -1.03 -8.22
C VAL A 128 21.49 0.45 -8.26
N ILE A 129 21.42 1.15 -7.13
CA ILE A 129 21.89 2.55 -7.05
C ILE A 129 23.36 2.64 -7.46
N ARG A 130 24.22 1.75 -6.93
CA ARG A 130 25.65 1.71 -7.27
C ARG A 130 25.85 1.43 -8.76
N LEU A 131 25.16 0.42 -9.31
CA LEU A 131 25.23 0.07 -10.72
C LEU A 131 24.85 1.25 -11.64
N LEU A 132 23.76 1.95 -11.32
CA LEU A 132 23.32 3.11 -12.09
C LEU A 132 24.26 4.31 -11.92
N ALA A 133 24.79 4.55 -10.73
CA ALA A 133 25.77 5.61 -10.48
C ALA A 133 27.08 5.37 -11.25
N ASP A 134 27.58 4.14 -11.29
CA ASP A 134 28.79 3.76 -12.02
C ASP A 134 28.60 3.88 -13.54
N ALA A 135 27.40 3.57 -14.05
CA ALA A 135 27.08 3.68 -15.47
C ALA A 135 26.93 5.13 -15.96
N ASN A 136 26.85 6.12 -15.06
CA ASN A 136 26.58 7.52 -15.36
C ASN A 136 27.70 8.42 -14.78
N PRO A 137 28.74 8.76 -15.57
CA PRO A 137 29.96 9.40 -15.07
C PRO A 137 29.79 10.70 -14.28
N PHE A 138 28.71 11.45 -14.51
CA PHE A 138 28.42 12.69 -13.78
C PHE A 138 27.98 12.47 -12.32
N LEU A 139 27.58 11.24 -11.97
CA LEU A 139 27.21 10.81 -10.61
C LEU A 139 28.40 10.28 -9.80
N THR A 140 29.48 9.91 -10.48
CA THR A 140 30.65 9.28 -9.87
C THR A 140 31.22 10.14 -8.74
N LYS A 141 31.48 9.53 -7.58
CA LYS A 141 31.94 10.17 -6.32
C LYS A 141 30.97 11.17 -5.67
N LYS A 142 29.78 11.38 -6.23
CA LYS A 142 28.76 12.25 -5.63
C LYS A 142 27.67 11.48 -4.90
N ILE A 143 27.46 10.22 -5.24
CA ILE A 143 26.48 9.35 -4.58
C ILE A 143 27.20 8.43 -3.60
N GLU A 144 26.80 8.49 -2.33
CA GLU A 144 27.23 7.54 -1.30
C GLU A 144 26.04 6.69 -0.85
N VAL A 145 26.09 5.39 -1.14
CA VAL A 145 25.00 4.47 -0.83
C VAL A 145 25.14 3.94 0.61
N VAL A 146 24.18 4.31 1.45
CA VAL A 146 24.05 3.85 2.84
C VAL A 146 22.98 2.77 2.89
N ASN A 147 23.41 1.51 2.74
CA ASN A 147 22.47 0.40 2.55
C ASN A 147 21.97 -0.18 3.89
N ARG A 148 21.09 0.55 4.59
CA ARG A 148 20.45 0.14 5.85
C ARG A 148 19.23 1.01 6.17
N PRO A 149 18.36 0.61 7.12
CA PRO A 149 17.32 1.47 7.63
C PRO A 149 17.88 2.74 8.28
N VAL A 150 17.19 3.87 8.14
CA VAL A 150 17.67 5.16 8.64
C VAL A 150 17.80 5.19 10.15
N GLU A 151 16.93 4.45 10.84
CA GLU A 151 16.91 4.31 12.28
C GLU A 151 18.24 3.72 12.82
N THR A 152 18.93 2.88 12.04
CA THR A 152 20.14 2.17 12.47
C THR A 152 21.46 2.80 12.02
N ILE A 153 21.39 3.93 11.30
CA ILE A 153 22.59 4.69 10.90
C ILE A 153 23.25 5.25 12.16
N THR A 154 24.57 5.09 12.30
CA THR A 154 25.31 5.61 13.47
C THR A 154 26.47 6.52 13.07
N SER A 155 27.18 6.18 12.00
CA SER A 155 28.39 6.91 11.57
C SER A 155 28.50 7.09 10.06
N GLU A 156 27.61 6.49 9.28
CA GLU A 156 27.66 6.48 7.81
C GLU A 156 27.28 7.84 7.20
N VAL A 157 26.43 8.60 7.89
CA VAL A 157 26.10 9.98 7.50
C VAL A 157 26.98 10.91 8.33
N GLU A 158 27.95 11.54 7.67
CA GLU A 158 28.90 12.43 8.33
C GLU A 158 28.22 13.78 8.64
N GLY A 159 27.92 14.00 9.92
CA GLY A 159 27.33 15.25 10.38
C GLY A 159 25.86 15.43 9.97
N LYS A 160 25.51 16.66 9.58
CA LYS A 160 24.15 17.05 9.19
C LYS A 160 24.12 17.44 7.71
N VAL A 161 22.99 17.21 7.04
CA VAL A 161 22.75 17.53 5.63
C VAL A 161 21.94 18.81 5.47
N ASP A 162 22.10 19.47 4.32
CA ASP A 162 21.40 20.72 3.98
C ASP A 162 19.97 20.47 3.50
N VAL A 163 19.73 19.34 2.84
CA VAL A 163 18.44 18.97 2.26
C VAL A 163 18.16 17.48 2.41
N ILE A 164 16.93 17.12 2.75
CA ILE A 164 16.43 15.74 2.72
C ILE A 164 15.35 15.64 1.64
N VAL A 165 15.59 14.78 0.66
CA VAL A 165 14.60 14.35 -0.34
C VAL A 165 14.09 12.95 0.03
N SER A 166 12.80 12.69 -0.20
CA SER A 166 12.23 11.36 -0.06
C SER A 166 10.92 11.29 -0.81
N GLU A 167 10.49 10.07 -1.13
CA GLU A 167 9.11 9.78 -1.48
C GLU A 167 8.52 8.87 -0.40
N PRO A 168 8.07 9.44 0.74
CA PRO A 168 7.58 8.69 1.89
C PRO A 168 6.05 8.48 1.87
N ILE A 169 5.38 8.74 0.75
CA ILE A 169 3.93 8.93 0.69
C ILE A 169 3.24 7.64 0.29
N GLY A 170 2.39 7.13 1.18
CA GLY A 170 1.49 6.02 0.87
C GLY A 170 0.13 6.48 0.37
N THR A 171 -0.73 5.52 0.03
CA THR A 171 -2.16 5.77 -0.21
C THR A 171 -2.76 6.56 0.95
N PHE A 172 -3.58 7.57 0.65
CA PHE A 172 -4.16 8.46 1.65
C PHE A 172 -3.10 9.14 2.55
N LEU A 173 -1.98 9.53 1.94
CA LEU A 173 -0.80 10.21 2.50
C LEU A 173 0.06 9.39 3.47
N PHE A 174 -0.56 8.75 4.46
CA PHE A 174 0.14 8.16 5.61
C PHE A 174 0.21 6.64 5.62
N ASN A 175 -0.45 5.93 4.70
CA ASN A 175 -0.33 4.47 4.63
C ASN A 175 1.15 4.07 4.47
N GLU A 176 1.49 2.85 4.91
CA GLU A 176 2.88 2.34 5.00
C GLU A 176 3.74 2.99 6.08
N ARG A 177 3.28 4.11 6.68
CA ARG A 177 3.93 4.80 7.79
C ARG A 177 5.40 5.14 7.49
N MET A 178 5.76 5.44 6.24
CA MET A 178 7.13 5.82 5.87
C MET A 178 7.46 7.27 6.22
N ILE A 179 6.45 8.17 6.27
CA ILE A 179 6.59 9.56 6.77
C ILE A 179 7.28 9.59 8.13
N GLU A 180 7.03 8.58 8.94
CA GLU A 180 7.59 8.43 10.25
C GLU A 180 9.12 8.26 10.25
N SER A 181 9.68 7.49 9.33
CA SER A 181 11.12 7.41 9.08
C SER A 181 11.65 8.72 8.47
N TYR A 182 10.83 9.42 7.69
CA TYR A 182 11.15 10.74 7.14
C TYR A 182 11.32 11.81 8.23
N LEU A 183 10.45 11.83 9.23
CA LEU A 183 10.60 12.71 10.41
C LEU A 183 11.83 12.32 11.25
N CYS A 184 12.12 11.03 11.39
CA CYS A 184 13.34 10.56 12.06
C CYS A 184 14.60 11.10 11.35
N ALA A 185 14.63 11.03 10.02
CA ALA A 185 15.74 11.56 9.23
C ALA A 185 15.88 13.08 9.40
N ARG A 186 14.76 13.82 9.42
CA ARG A 186 14.74 15.27 9.71
C ARG A 186 15.40 15.57 11.05
N ASP A 187 14.92 14.94 12.13
CA ASP A 187 15.36 15.26 13.48
C ASP A 187 16.85 14.90 13.69
N ARG A 188 17.28 13.80 13.07
CA ARG A 188 18.64 13.27 13.24
C ARG A 188 19.66 13.86 12.31
N PHE A 189 19.33 14.12 11.05
CA PHE A 189 20.31 14.43 10.00
C PHE A 189 20.13 15.81 9.37
N LEU A 190 19.00 16.50 9.51
CA LEU A 190 18.84 17.82 8.91
C LEU A 190 19.53 18.92 9.72
N LYS A 191 20.23 19.85 9.05
CA LYS A 191 20.74 21.09 9.66
C LYS A 191 19.59 22.02 10.08
N PRO A 192 19.77 22.88 11.09
CA PRO A 192 18.85 23.98 11.34
C PRO A 192 18.67 24.84 10.08
N GLY A 193 17.43 25.07 9.66
CA GLY A 193 17.12 25.79 8.42
C GLY A 193 17.32 24.99 7.13
N GLY A 194 17.66 23.70 7.23
CA GLY A 194 17.72 22.80 6.08
C GLY A 194 16.35 22.56 5.46
N LYS A 195 16.34 22.03 4.23
CA LYS A 195 15.13 21.86 3.42
C LYS A 195 14.63 20.42 3.43
N MET A 196 13.33 20.26 3.29
CA MET A 196 12.65 18.96 3.13
C MET A 196 11.88 18.98 1.82
N TYR A 197 11.98 17.90 1.05
CA TYR A 197 11.30 17.72 -0.22
C TYR A 197 10.61 16.34 -0.23
N PRO A 198 9.28 16.27 -0.05
CA PRO A 198 8.33 17.37 0.20
C PRO A 198 8.44 17.94 1.63
N ASN A 199 8.10 19.22 1.83
CA ASN A 199 8.08 19.83 3.16
C ASN A 199 6.70 19.79 3.83
N ALA A 200 5.64 19.55 3.07
CA ALA A 200 4.29 19.40 3.59
C ALA A 200 3.44 18.48 2.72
N GLY A 201 2.40 17.92 3.34
CA GLY A 201 1.33 17.21 2.64
C GLY A 201 -0.03 17.73 3.08
N THR A 202 -1.00 17.77 2.18
CA THR A 202 -2.40 18.12 2.49
C THR A 202 -3.26 16.90 2.23
N LEU A 203 -4.01 16.47 3.24
CA LEU A 203 -5.01 15.40 3.11
C LEU A 203 -6.37 16.03 2.85
N CYS A 204 -7.01 15.63 1.76
CA CYS A 204 -8.28 16.17 1.32
C CYS A 204 -9.35 15.10 1.45
N ILE A 205 -10.50 15.46 2.02
CA ILE A 205 -11.66 14.58 2.13
C ILE A 205 -12.94 15.25 1.65
N ALA A 206 -13.80 14.51 0.96
CA ALA A 206 -15.08 15.02 0.48
C ALA A 206 -16.16 13.93 0.50
N PRO A 207 -17.44 14.25 0.71
CA PRO A 207 -18.52 13.28 0.61
C PRO A 207 -18.77 12.92 -0.85
N PHE A 208 -19.11 11.66 -1.12
CA PHE A 208 -19.45 11.21 -2.47
C PHE A 208 -20.79 10.47 -2.54
N SER A 209 -21.38 10.51 -3.73
CA SER A 209 -22.52 9.70 -4.14
C SER A 209 -22.14 8.80 -5.30
N ASP A 210 -22.03 7.50 -5.05
CA ASP A 210 -21.78 6.47 -6.08
C ASP A 210 -22.59 5.22 -5.72
N SER A 211 -23.82 5.15 -6.23
CA SER A 211 -24.73 4.03 -5.98
C SER A 211 -24.27 2.74 -6.65
N MET A 212 -23.52 2.82 -7.75
CA MET A 212 -22.99 1.64 -8.44
C MET A 212 -21.92 0.98 -7.58
N LEU A 213 -20.95 1.75 -7.05
CA LEU A 213 -19.95 1.21 -6.13
C LEU A 213 -20.60 0.56 -4.91
N HIS A 214 -21.54 1.26 -4.28
CA HIS A 214 -22.22 0.75 -3.09
C HIS A 214 -22.95 -0.56 -3.38
N TRP A 215 -23.67 -0.61 -4.51
CA TRP A 215 -24.34 -1.82 -4.99
C TRP A 215 -23.35 -2.97 -5.29
N GLU A 216 -22.20 -2.69 -5.90
CA GLU A 216 -21.17 -3.71 -6.16
C GLU A 216 -20.70 -4.36 -4.85
N GLN A 217 -20.38 -3.54 -3.83
CA GLN A 217 -19.95 -4.06 -2.52
C GLN A 217 -21.03 -4.87 -1.81
N GLN A 218 -22.30 -4.45 -1.90
CA GLN A 218 -23.41 -5.24 -1.36
C GLN A 218 -23.63 -6.57 -2.09
N ASN A 219 -23.34 -6.63 -3.40
CA ASN A 219 -23.65 -7.81 -4.22
C ASN A 219 -22.51 -8.81 -4.37
N LYS A 220 -21.29 -8.49 -3.92
CA LYS A 220 -20.22 -9.48 -3.75
C LYS A 220 -20.62 -10.69 -2.90
N ASN A 221 -21.59 -10.49 -2.01
CA ASN A 221 -22.12 -11.55 -1.14
C ASN A 221 -23.04 -12.54 -1.87
N GLY A 222 -23.17 -12.49 -3.20
CA GLY A 222 -24.05 -13.37 -3.98
C GLY A 222 -23.85 -14.85 -3.69
N PHE A 223 -22.59 -15.30 -3.51
CA PHE A 223 -22.27 -16.68 -3.12
C PHE A 223 -22.90 -17.07 -1.77
N TRP A 224 -22.78 -16.20 -0.77
CA TRP A 224 -23.27 -16.44 0.60
C TRP A 224 -24.80 -16.38 0.70
N LYS A 225 -25.50 -15.89 -0.32
CA LYS A 225 -26.97 -15.92 -0.39
C LYS A 225 -27.53 -17.30 -0.76
N ASN A 226 -26.68 -18.32 -0.94
CA ASN A 226 -27.08 -19.67 -1.28
C ASN A 226 -27.72 -20.40 -0.07
N THR A 227 -29.00 -20.75 -0.18
CA THR A 227 -29.76 -21.45 0.87
C THR A 227 -29.59 -22.98 0.85
N ASN A 228 -28.86 -23.53 -0.12
CA ASN A 228 -28.71 -24.99 -0.29
C ASN A 228 -27.37 -25.36 -0.96
N PHE A 229 -26.25 -24.82 -0.48
CA PHE A 229 -24.92 -25.20 -0.92
C PHE A 229 -24.57 -26.59 -0.40
N TYR A 230 -24.74 -27.63 -1.24
CA TYR A 230 -24.58 -29.04 -0.87
C TYR A 230 -25.41 -29.45 0.37
N GLY A 231 -26.65 -28.95 0.50
CA GLY A 231 -27.50 -29.22 1.67
C GLY A 231 -27.34 -28.22 2.82
N ILE A 232 -26.48 -27.21 2.68
CA ILE A 232 -26.16 -26.24 3.73
C ILE A 232 -26.66 -24.84 3.34
N ASP A 233 -27.40 -24.18 4.24
CA ASP A 233 -27.77 -22.78 4.10
C ASP A 233 -26.61 -21.87 4.54
N LEU A 234 -26.05 -21.10 3.60
CA LEU A 234 -24.93 -20.19 3.83
C LEU A 234 -25.36 -18.80 4.30
N THR A 235 -26.66 -18.49 4.30
CA THR A 235 -27.17 -17.12 4.50
C THR A 235 -26.83 -16.52 5.86
N ALA A 236 -26.58 -17.36 6.88
CA ALA A 236 -26.12 -16.94 8.19
C ALA A 236 -24.79 -16.14 8.15
N ALA A 237 -23.96 -16.34 7.12
CA ALA A 237 -22.69 -15.64 6.95
C ALA A 237 -22.82 -14.29 6.23
N VAL A 238 -23.95 -14.00 5.57
CA VAL A 238 -24.12 -12.82 4.70
C VAL A 238 -23.84 -11.52 5.45
N GLN A 239 -24.38 -11.35 6.66
CA GLN A 239 -24.17 -10.12 7.43
C GLN A 239 -22.70 -9.90 7.79
N ARG A 240 -21.98 -10.98 8.13
CA ARG A 240 -20.55 -10.91 8.43
C ARG A 240 -19.76 -10.53 7.18
N CYS A 241 -20.07 -11.16 6.06
CA CYS A 241 -19.40 -10.89 4.79
C CYS A 241 -19.68 -9.47 4.27
N THR A 242 -20.91 -8.95 4.40
CA THR A 242 -21.21 -7.53 4.14
C THR A 242 -20.30 -6.63 4.97
N LYS A 243 -20.22 -6.86 6.28
CA LYS A 243 -19.36 -6.03 7.13
C LYS A 243 -17.92 -6.06 6.67
N GLU A 244 -17.37 -7.23 6.34
CA GLU A 244 -15.99 -7.38 5.86
C GLU A 244 -15.71 -6.56 4.59
N HIS A 245 -16.57 -6.63 3.57
CA HIS A 245 -16.42 -5.82 2.36
C HIS A 245 -16.48 -4.30 2.64
N PHE A 246 -17.38 -3.87 3.53
CA PHE A 246 -17.50 -2.46 3.89
C PHE A 246 -16.37 -1.96 4.82
N LYS A 247 -15.51 -2.84 5.34
CA LYS A 247 -14.26 -2.44 6.02
C LYS A 247 -13.12 -2.15 5.05
N GLN A 248 -13.21 -2.65 3.82
CA GLN A 248 -12.16 -2.46 2.82
C GLN A 248 -12.32 -1.07 2.21
N PRO A 249 -11.30 -0.20 2.29
CA PRO A 249 -11.31 1.01 1.52
C PRO A 249 -11.11 0.70 0.04
N ILE A 250 -11.74 1.47 -0.83
CA ILE A 250 -11.73 1.26 -2.27
C ILE A 250 -10.68 2.19 -2.89
N VAL A 251 -9.67 1.62 -3.54
CA VAL A 251 -8.61 2.36 -4.24
C VAL A 251 -8.90 2.35 -5.73
N ASP A 252 -9.23 3.51 -6.27
CA ASP A 252 -9.46 3.73 -7.70
C ASP A 252 -9.50 5.22 -8.06
N TYR A 253 -9.72 5.54 -9.34
CA TYR A 253 -9.96 6.92 -9.74
C TYR A 253 -11.41 7.30 -9.47
N ILE A 254 -11.60 8.45 -8.85
CA ILE A 254 -12.93 8.95 -8.52
C ILE A 254 -13.43 9.79 -9.68
N ASN A 255 -14.65 9.51 -10.17
CA ASN A 255 -15.32 10.43 -11.07
C ASN A 255 -15.53 11.77 -10.32
N PRO A 256 -14.96 12.88 -10.80
CA PRO A 256 -15.12 14.21 -10.24
C PRO A 256 -16.57 14.64 -9.96
N ASP A 257 -17.54 14.08 -10.68
CA ASP A 257 -18.97 14.39 -10.57
C ASP A 257 -19.69 13.62 -9.45
N CYS A 258 -19.06 12.58 -8.91
CA CYS A 258 -19.59 11.85 -7.75
C CYS A 258 -19.38 12.62 -6.44
N LEU A 259 -18.55 13.67 -6.41
CA LEU A 259 -18.34 14.49 -5.22
C LEU A 259 -19.50 15.45 -5.03
N VAL A 260 -20.13 15.42 -3.85
CA VAL A 260 -21.38 16.15 -3.58
C VAL A 260 -21.20 17.40 -2.70
N ALA A 261 -19.96 17.69 -2.30
CA ALA A 261 -19.54 18.93 -1.66
C ALA A 261 -18.04 19.20 -1.93
N PRO A 262 -17.56 20.44 -1.74
CA PRO A 262 -16.12 20.73 -1.72
C PRO A 262 -15.37 19.92 -0.66
N SER A 263 -14.06 19.76 -0.83
CA SER A 263 -13.24 19.05 0.14
C SER A 263 -12.97 19.88 1.40
N VAL A 264 -12.75 19.17 2.50
CA VAL A 264 -12.07 19.66 3.69
C VAL A 264 -10.61 19.25 3.57
N ASP A 265 -9.72 20.23 3.69
CA ASP A 265 -8.29 20.07 3.46
C ASP A 265 -7.53 20.23 4.78
N THR A 266 -6.76 19.21 5.17
CA THR A 266 -5.94 19.22 6.39
C THR A 266 -4.47 19.18 6.02
N ARG A 267 -3.76 20.26 6.31
CA ARG A 267 -2.33 20.39 5.99
C ARG A 267 -1.44 19.92 7.13
N PHE A 268 -0.43 19.13 6.78
CA PHE A 268 0.61 18.60 7.66
C PHE A 268 1.97 19.15 7.24
N ASP A 269 2.60 19.92 8.13
CA ASP A 269 3.93 20.49 7.91
C ASP A 269 5.00 19.50 8.39
N PHE A 270 5.63 18.78 7.46
CA PHE A 270 6.65 17.78 7.76
C PHE A 270 7.91 18.37 8.38
N THR A 271 8.08 19.70 8.37
CA THR A 271 9.18 20.35 9.08
C THR A 271 8.90 20.52 10.58
N LYS A 272 7.64 20.37 11.01
CA LYS A 272 7.21 20.66 12.39
C LYS A 272 6.51 19.51 13.11
N ILE A 273 5.73 18.69 12.41
CA ILE A 273 4.96 17.62 13.06
C ILE A 273 5.89 16.57 13.69
N THR A 274 5.38 15.82 14.67
CA THR A 274 6.14 14.76 15.35
C THR A 274 5.58 13.39 15.00
N VAL A 275 6.38 12.34 15.21
CA VAL A 275 5.95 10.95 15.03
C VAL A 275 4.71 10.64 15.88
N GLU A 276 4.68 11.12 17.12
CA GLU A 276 3.59 10.88 18.06
C GLU A 276 2.28 11.50 17.57
N SER A 277 2.35 12.65 16.89
CA SER A 277 1.16 13.29 16.30
C SER A 277 0.54 12.49 15.15
N LEU A 278 1.29 11.54 14.58
CA LEU A 278 0.81 10.65 13.52
C LEU A 278 0.21 9.34 14.06
N HIS A 279 0.30 9.06 15.36
CA HIS A 279 -0.29 7.86 15.94
C HIS A 279 -1.82 7.92 15.96
N SER A 280 -2.39 9.12 16.18
CA SER A 280 -3.82 9.36 16.19
C SER A 280 -4.12 10.66 15.46
N ILE A 281 -4.74 10.57 14.29
CA ILE A 281 -5.09 11.72 13.45
C ILE A 281 -6.60 11.86 13.45
N GLU A 282 -7.10 13.05 13.76
CA GLU A 282 -8.52 13.36 13.77
C GLU A 282 -8.81 14.52 12.80
N ILE A 283 -9.68 14.28 11.83
CA ILE A 283 -10.09 15.26 10.82
C ILE A 283 -11.58 15.51 10.98
N PRO A 284 -11.98 16.62 11.63
CA PRO A 284 -13.38 17.03 11.66
C PRO A 284 -13.80 17.56 10.29
N PHE A 285 -15.06 17.34 9.93
CA PHE A 285 -15.63 17.87 8.71
C PHE A 285 -17.06 18.40 8.93
N ASP A 286 -17.44 19.37 8.11
CA ASP A 286 -18.80 19.89 7.98
C ASP A 286 -19.04 20.21 6.50
N PHE A 287 -19.78 19.35 5.81
CA PHE A 287 -20.04 19.46 4.37
C PHE A 287 -21.45 19.96 4.11
N GLU A 288 -21.58 21.11 3.44
CA GLU A 288 -22.85 21.55 2.88
C GLU A 288 -23.13 20.80 1.58
N ILE A 289 -24.20 20.00 1.55
CA ILE A 289 -24.55 19.18 0.39
C ILE A 289 -25.33 20.02 -0.63
N ALA A 290 -24.80 20.14 -1.84
CA ALA A 290 -25.35 21.05 -2.85
C ALA A 290 -26.65 20.55 -3.50
N GLN A 291 -26.85 19.24 -3.60
CA GLN A 291 -27.98 18.61 -4.30
C GLN A 291 -28.54 17.43 -3.50
N PRO A 292 -29.85 17.14 -3.59
CA PRO A 292 -30.41 15.98 -2.90
C PRO A 292 -29.77 14.69 -3.41
N CYS A 293 -29.19 13.90 -2.51
CA CYS A 293 -28.49 12.67 -2.87
C CYS A 293 -28.42 11.68 -1.71
N LEU A 294 -27.96 10.47 -2.01
CA LEU A 294 -27.44 9.55 -1.01
C LEU A 294 -25.93 9.77 -0.87
N VAL A 295 -25.47 10.16 0.31
CA VAL A 295 -24.04 10.18 0.66
C VAL A 295 -23.64 8.75 1.01
N HIS A 296 -22.87 8.13 0.12
CA HIS A 296 -22.46 6.74 0.25
C HIS A 296 -21.16 6.58 1.05
N GLY A 297 -20.44 7.67 1.30
CA GLY A 297 -19.16 7.61 1.99
C GLY A 297 -18.34 8.89 1.88
N ILE A 298 -17.08 8.77 2.29
CA ILE A 298 -16.06 9.82 2.22
C ILE A 298 -14.97 9.40 1.24
N ALA A 299 -14.67 10.26 0.28
CA ALA A 299 -13.57 10.17 -0.66
C ALA A 299 -12.34 10.85 -0.06
N GLY A 300 -11.15 10.38 -0.43
CA GLY A 300 -9.88 10.85 0.08
C GLY A 300 -8.80 10.91 -1.00
N TRP A 301 -7.97 11.96 -0.95
CA TRP A 301 -6.77 12.11 -1.77
C TRP A 301 -5.77 13.02 -1.04
N PHE A 302 -4.61 13.26 -1.64
CA PHE A 302 -3.60 14.15 -1.07
C PHE A 302 -2.88 15.01 -2.10
N ASP A 303 -2.30 16.10 -1.60
CA ASP A 303 -1.32 16.91 -2.31
C ASP A 303 0.01 16.89 -1.53
N ALA A 304 1.14 16.78 -2.23
CA ALA A 304 2.48 16.93 -1.66
C ALA A 304 3.10 18.24 -2.14
N HIS A 305 3.60 19.04 -1.21
CA HIS A 305 4.11 20.38 -1.48
C HIS A 305 5.63 20.43 -1.32
N PHE A 306 6.27 21.06 -2.29
CA PHE A 306 7.70 21.32 -2.36
C PHE A 306 7.91 22.83 -2.41
N GLU A 307 7.94 23.45 -1.24
CA GLU A 307 8.11 24.89 -1.05
C GLU A 307 9.60 25.25 -1.03
N GLY A 308 10.20 25.18 -2.21
CA GLY A 308 11.59 25.48 -2.42
C GLY A 308 11.91 26.97 -2.39
N THR A 309 13.21 27.29 -2.35
CA THR A 309 13.69 28.68 -2.32
C THR A 309 13.39 29.44 -3.61
N ASN A 310 13.44 28.77 -4.76
CA ASN A 310 13.21 29.40 -6.07
C ASN A 310 11.77 29.27 -6.55
N GLN A 311 11.14 28.11 -6.33
CA GLN A 311 9.82 27.74 -6.83
C GLN A 311 9.06 26.85 -5.85
N THR A 312 7.73 27.02 -5.80
CA THR A 312 6.83 26.08 -5.15
C THR A 312 6.23 25.13 -6.17
N VAL A 313 6.45 23.82 -5.99
CA VAL A 313 5.89 22.77 -6.84
C VAL A 313 4.91 21.94 -6.01
N THR A 314 3.81 21.47 -6.61
CA THR A 314 2.83 20.60 -5.94
C THR A 314 2.57 19.37 -6.80
N LEU A 315 2.67 18.19 -6.18
CA LEU A 315 2.18 16.93 -6.72
C LEU A 315 0.78 16.71 -6.17
N SER A 316 -0.23 16.66 -7.04
CA SER A 316 -1.62 16.45 -6.63
C SER A 316 -2.16 15.12 -7.11
N THR A 317 -2.86 14.42 -6.23
CA THR A 317 -3.62 13.20 -6.56
C THR A 317 -5.13 13.46 -6.62
N ALA A 318 -5.54 14.74 -6.71
CA ALA A 318 -6.95 15.10 -6.73
C ALA A 318 -7.69 14.47 -7.95
N PRO A 319 -8.99 14.15 -7.83
CA PRO A 319 -9.78 13.51 -8.91
C PRO A 319 -9.81 14.27 -10.25
N ARG A 320 -9.54 15.58 -10.24
CA ARG A 320 -9.50 16.44 -11.43
C ARG A 320 -8.09 16.60 -12.03
N CYS A 321 -7.07 16.05 -11.39
CA CYS A 321 -5.69 16.04 -11.86
C CYS A 321 -5.40 14.78 -12.69
N PRO A 322 -4.32 14.77 -13.48
CA PRO A 322 -3.85 13.55 -14.15
C PRO A 322 -3.67 12.39 -13.15
N GLY A 323 -4.03 11.18 -13.58
CA GLY A 323 -3.94 9.99 -12.74
C GLY A 323 -2.51 9.64 -12.34
N THR A 324 -2.34 9.24 -11.08
CA THR A 324 -1.09 8.72 -10.50
C THR A 324 -1.30 7.29 -9.99
N HIS A 325 -0.23 6.55 -9.74
CA HIS A 325 -0.33 5.18 -9.22
C HIS A 325 -0.91 5.07 -7.80
N TRP A 326 -1.01 6.17 -7.05
CA TRP A 326 -1.72 6.20 -5.76
C TRP A 326 -3.23 6.18 -5.90
N TYR A 327 -3.76 6.50 -7.08
CA TYR A 327 -5.19 6.71 -7.32
C TYR A 327 -5.79 7.69 -6.29
N GLN A 328 -7.07 7.52 -5.98
CA GLN A 328 -7.71 8.08 -4.80
C GLN A 328 -8.27 6.92 -3.95
N ILE A 329 -8.82 7.24 -2.79
CA ILE A 329 -9.42 6.25 -1.89
C ILE A 329 -10.85 6.63 -1.53
N ARG A 330 -11.72 5.63 -1.33
CA ARG A 330 -13.11 5.82 -0.90
C ARG A 330 -13.45 4.91 0.27
N PHE A 331 -14.06 5.51 1.27
CA PHE A 331 -14.51 4.86 2.49
C PHE A 331 -16.05 4.82 2.49
N LEU A 332 -16.62 3.62 2.43
CA LEU A 332 -18.06 3.44 2.32
C LEU A 332 -18.75 3.44 3.69
N LEU A 333 -19.95 3.99 3.72
CA LEU A 333 -20.92 3.78 4.80
C LEU A 333 -21.79 2.57 4.43
N GLU A 334 -21.94 1.62 5.35
CA GLU A 334 -22.82 0.45 5.16
C GLU A 334 -24.25 0.92 4.84
N VAL A 335 -24.71 1.93 5.58
CA VAL A 335 -26.00 2.61 5.39
C VAL A 335 -25.74 4.04 4.91
N PRO A 336 -26.05 4.38 3.64
CA PRO A 336 -25.91 5.74 3.11
C PRO A 336 -26.81 6.75 3.82
N LEU A 337 -26.40 8.01 3.87
CA LEU A 337 -27.21 9.11 4.39
C LEU A 337 -28.03 9.74 3.26
N ALA A 338 -29.35 9.80 3.41
CA ALA A 338 -30.21 10.56 2.51
C ALA A 338 -30.21 12.04 2.93
N VAL A 339 -29.62 12.90 2.10
CA VAL A 339 -29.38 14.31 2.43
C VAL A 339 -30.02 15.20 1.37
N ASN A 340 -30.74 16.23 1.80
CA ASN A 340 -31.32 17.24 0.90
C ASN A 340 -30.32 18.36 0.62
N ALA A 341 -30.55 19.10 -0.47
CA ALA A 341 -29.77 20.30 -0.77
C ALA A 341 -29.79 21.31 0.38
N GLY A 342 -28.62 21.90 0.68
CA GLY A 342 -28.40 22.86 1.75
C GLY A 342 -28.30 22.25 3.15
N GLN A 343 -28.50 20.93 3.31
CA GLN A 343 -28.24 20.27 4.58
C GLN A 343 -26.75 20.02 4.78
N HIS A 344 -26.32 20.11 6.04
CA HIS A 344 -24.96 19.87 6.45
C HIS A 344 -24.77 18.43 6.94
N VAL A 345 -23.71 17.78 6.48
CA VAL A 345 -23.20 16.51 7.01
C VAL A 345 -21.95 16.80 7.83
N GLU A 346 -22.05 16.70 9.15
CA GLU A 346 -20.95 16.96 10.07
C GLU A 346 -20.46 15.67 10.72
N GLY A 347 -19.19 15.62 11.08
CA GLY A 347 -18.60 14.41 11.60
C GLY A 347 -17.08 14.45 11.75
N THR A 348 -16.53 13.26 11.91
CA THR A 348 -15.09 13.07 12.13
C THR A 348 -14.62 11.84 11.37
N LEU A 349 -13.47 11.98 10.70
CA LEU A 349 -12.65 10.86 10.23
C LEU A 349 -11.45 10.73 11.17
N LYS A 350 -11.29 9.55 11.76
CA LYS A 350 -10.20 9.25 12.70
C LYS A 350 -9.31 8.15 12.15
N MET A 351 -8.00 8.33 12.24
CA MET A 351 -6.98 7.35 11.85
C MET A 351 -6.17 6.97 13.09
N GLU A 352 -6.12 5.68 13.42
CA GLU A 352 -5.32 5.14 14.52
C GLU A 352 -4.24 4.23 13.96
N ALA A 353 -2.98 4.57 14.21
CA ALA A 353 -1.85 3.81 13.69
C ALA A 353 -1.81 2.40 14.29
N ASN A 354 -1.48 1.41 13.47
CA ASN A 354 -1.38 0.02 13.88
C ASN A 354 0.04 -0.54 13.68
N ASN A 355 0.28 -1.74 14.21
CA ASN A 355 1.55 -2.46 14.12
C ASN A 355 1.76 -3.17 12.76
N LEU A 356 0.87 -2.99 11.79
CA LEU A 356 0.97 -3.55 10.43
C LEU A 356 1.45 -2.50 9.41
N GLN A 357 2.13 -1.46 9.90
CA GLN A 357 2.58 -0.31 9.10
C GLN A 357 1.41 0.39 8.38
N SER A 358 0.27 0.54 9.05
CA SER A 358 -0.93 1.16 8.48
C SER A 358 -1.82 1.77 9.57
N TYR A 359 -3.08 2.06 9.23
CA TYR A 359 -4.07 2.70 10.10
C TYR A 359 -5.39 1.93 10.12
N TYR A 360 -6.00 1.84 11.29
CA TYR A 360 -7.42 1.59 11.40
C TYR A 360 -8.17 2.92 11.34
N MET A 361 -9.20 2.98 10.51
CA MET A 361 -9.98 4.19 10.32
C MET A 361 -11.38 4.05 10.92
N ARG A 362 -11.90 5.17 11.42
CA ARG A 362 -13.28 5.31 11.85
C ARG A 362 -13.89 6.57 11.25
N ILE A 363 -15.12 6.45 10.76
CA ILE A 363 -15.91 7.58 10.29
C ILE A 363 -17.21 7.62 11.09
N ASP A 364 -17.52 8.78 11.66
CA ASP A 364 -18.83 9.09 12.22
C ASP A 364 -19.38 10.30 11.49
N ALA A 365 -20.57 10.17 10.89
CA ALA A 365 -21.23 11.24 10.14
C ALA A 365 -22.69 11.38 10.59
N ARG A 366 -23.19 12.61 10.66
CA ARG A 366 -24.60 12.90 10.98
C ARG A 366 -25.12 14.08 10.17
N ILE A 367 -26.42 14.10 9.90
CA ILE A 367 -27.09 15.26 9.33
C ILE A 367 -27.32 16.27 10.45
N LYS A 368 -26.68 17.43 10.36
CA LYS A 368 -26.69 18.49 11.38
C LYS A 368 -28.12 18.87 11.78
N GLY A 369 -28.37 18.92 13.08
CA GLY A 369 -29.71 19.22 13.63
C GLY A 369 -30.71 18.06 13.60
N THR A 370 -30.28 16.83 13.29
CA THR A 370 -31.13 15.63 13.32
C THR A 370 -30.48 14.49 14.11
N ASN A 371 -31.24 13.43 14.40
CA ASN A 371 -30.72 12.18 14.96
C ASN A 371 -30.29 11.17 13.88
N ILE A 372 -30.25 11.57 12.61
CA ILE A 372 -29.88 10.70 11.49
C ILE A 372 -28.35 10.68 11.39
N SER A 373 -27.76 9.50 11.61
CA SER A 373 -26.33 9.27 11.56
C SER A 373 -25.98 7.96 10.88
N ALA A 374 -24.73 7.88 10.42
CA ALA A 374 -24.11 6.70 9.86
C ALA A 374 -22.67 6.63 10.34
N SER A 375 -22.13 5.42 10.45
CA SER A 375 -20.74 5.23 10.84
C SER A 375 -20.11 4.06 10.10
N ALA A 376 -18.79 4.17 9.91
CA ALA A 376 -17.92 3.08 9.52
C ALA A 376 -16.92 2.89 10.67
N PRO A 377 -17.21 2.00 11.64
CA PRO A 377 -16.50 1.97 12.92
C PRO A 377 -15.09 1.37 12.86
N CYS A 378 -14.77 0.65 11.78
CA CYS A 378 -13.50 -0.03 11.60
C CYS A 378 -13.31 -0.31 10.11
N ILE A 379 -12.49 0.51 9.48
CA ILE A 379 -11.95 0.30 8.13
C ILE A 379 -10.47 -0.03 8.30
N ASP A 380 -9.98 -1.00 7.54
CA ASP A 380 -8.58 -1.40 7.58
C ASP A 380 -7.85 -0.85 6.35
N LEU A 381 -6.98 0.14 6.55
CA LEU A 381 -6.21 0.74 5.45
C LEU A 381 -5.16 -0.22 4.87
N LYS A 382 -4.85 -1.32 5.58
CA LYS A 382 -3.94 -2.37 5.12
C LYS A 382 -4.60 -3.38 4.18
N ASP A 383 -5.93 -3.44 4.17
CA ASP A 383 -6.73 -4.34 3.32
C ASP A 383 -7.59 -3.57 2.30
N PRO A 384 -6.97 -2.78 1.39
CA PRO A 384 -7.70 -2.09 0.34
C PRO A 384 -8.16 -3.03 -0.77
N GLU A 385 -9.28 -2.71 -1.38
CA GLU A 385 -9.67 -3.26 -2.67
C GLU A 385 -9.29 -2.30 -3.81
N TYR A 386 -8.55 -2.80 -4.80
CA TYR A 386 -8.27 -2.04 -6.02
C TYR A 386 -9.34 -2.31 -7.08
N ARG A 387 -10.30 -1.37 -7.23
CA ARG A 387 -11.51 -1.57 -8.05
C ARG A 387 -11.25 -1.78 -9.54
N PHE A 388 -10.16 -1.23 -10.08
CA PHE A 388 -9.80 -1.38 -11.50
C PHE A 388 -9.68 -2.83 -11.96
N TYR A 389 -9.34 -3.75 -11.05
CA TYR A 389 -9.18 -5.16 -11.36
C TYR A 389 -10.45 -5.97 -11.08
N THR A 390 -11.44 -5.37 -10.40
CA THR A 390 -12.64 -6.06 -9.93
C THR A 390 -13.93 -5.57 -10.60
N SER A 391 -13.93 -4.38 -11.23
CA SER A 391 -15.12 -3.82 -11.89
C SER A 391 -14.81 -3.09 -13.21
N SER A 392 -15.63 -3.40 -14.23
CA SER A 392 -15.67 -2.67 -15.50
C SER A 392 -16.30 -1.26 -15.40
N ASN A 393 -16.92 -0.94 -14.26
CA ASN A 393 -17.54 0.37 -14.02
C ASN A 393 -16.57 1.38 -13.38
N SER A 394 -15.30 0.99 -13.18
CA SER A 394 -14.27 1.88 -12.63
C SER A 394 -14.08 3.08 -13.56
N TYR A 395 -14.13 4.28 -12.99
CA TYR A 395 -13.89 5.50 -13.74
C TYR A 395 -12.42 5.59 -14.16
N CYS A 396 -12.15 6.10 -15.36
CA CYS A 396 -10.79 6.30 -15.86
C CYS A 396 -10.62 7.76 -16.30
N PRO A 397 -9.73 8.56 -15.66
CA PRO A 397 -9.53 9.94 -16.01
C PRO A 397 -9.01 10.09 -17.46
N PRO A 398 -9.45 11.11 -18.20
CA PRO A 398 -8.91 11.42 -19.52
C PRO A 398 -7.39 11.58 -19.49
N GLY A 399 -6.70 11.02 -20.50
CA GLY A 399 -5.24 11.07 -20.59
C GLY A 399 -4.50 10.01 -19.77
N THR A 400 -5.21 9.16 -19.02
CA THR A 400 -4.64 7.97 -18.39
C THR A 400 -4.48 6.88 -19.46
N ASN A 401 -3.26 6.35 -19.66
CA ASN A 401 -3.05 5.25 -20.60
C ASN A 401 -3.84 4.01 -20.13
N GLN A 402 -4.85 3.60 -20.90
CA GLN A 402 -5.71 2.43 -20.62
C GLN A 402 -5.02 1.07 -20.87
N ALA A 403 -3.74 0.95 -20.57
CA ALA A 403 -3.08 -0.34 -20.52
C ALA A 403 -2.81 -0.63 -19.06
N VAL A 404 -3.72 -1.33 -18.37
CA VAL A 404 -3.35 -2.06 -17.16
C VAL A 404 -2.30 -3.07 -17.61
N PRO A 405 -1.01 -2.85 -17.34
CA PRO A 405 0.01 -3.74 -17.85
C PRO A 405 -0.20 -5.12 -17.19
N PRO A 406 0.05 -6.24 -17.90
CA PRO A 406 -0.04 -7.58 -17.31
C PRO A 406 0.78 -7.73 -16.01
N SER A 407 1.84 -6.93 -15.85
CA SER A 407 2.62 -6.84 -14.62
C SER A 407 1.80 -6.31 -13.44
N GLN A 408 0.92 -5.32 -13.61
CA GLN A 408 0.08 -4.77 -12.54
C GLN A 408 -1.05 -5.74 -12.13
N LEU A 409 -1.60 -6.52 -13.07
CA LEU A 409 -2.52 -7.63 -12.78
C LEU A 409 -1.85 -8.74 -11.96
N GLN A 410 -0.64 -9.14 -12.34
CA GLN A 410 0.18 -10.07 -11.54
C GLN A 410 0.54 -9.49 -10.16
N GLN A 411 0.74 -8.18 -10.07
CA GLN A 411 1.08 -7.51 -8.83
C GLN A 411 -0.12 -7.42 -7.88
N TYR A 412 -1.33 -7.16 -8.38
CA TYR A 412 -2.56 -7.27 -7.60
C TYR A 412 -2.74 -8.69 -7.05
N GLN A 413 -2.53 -9.70 -7.90
CA GLN A 413 -2.56 -11.10 -7.47
C GLN A 413 -1.48 -11.41 -6.42
N GLN A 414 -0.26 -10.88 -6.57
CA GLN A 414 0.84 -11.04 -5.60
C GLN A 414 0.61 -10.24 -4.31
N ALA A 415 0.02 -9.06 -4.36
CA ALA A 415 -0.30 -8.22 -3.20
C ALA A 415 -1.40 -8.88 -2.36
N HIS A 416 -2.47 -9.39 -2.99
CA HIS A 416 -3.47 -10.20 -2.31
C HIS A 416 -2.90 -11.53 -1.80
N PHE A 417 -1.98 -12.18 -2.53
CA PHE A 417 -1.29 -13.38 -2.04
C PHE A 417 -0.39 -13.10 -0.83
N ALA A 418 0.34 -11.98 -0.84
CA ALA A 418 1.22 -11.57 0.25
C ALA A 418 0.44 -11.07 1.48
N GLN A 419 -0.70 -10.42 1.28
CA GLN A 419 -1.61 -10.01 2.35
C GLN A 419 -2.39 -11.20 2.95
N SER A 420 -2.71 -12.22 2.14
CA SER A 420 -3.49 -13.39 2.60
C SER A 420 -2.67 -14.49 3.28
N GLN A 421 -1.34 -14.50 3.16
CA GLN A 421 -0.50 -15.52 3.78
C GLN A 421 0.66 -14.92 4.59
N ASN A 422 0.49 -14.90 5.91
CA ASN A 422 1.57 -14.97 6.90
C ASN A 422 2.26 -16.36 6.84
N ILE A 423 2.70 -16.81 5.65
CA ILE A 423 3.29 -18.13 5.44
C ILE A 423 4.63 -18.00 4.71
N LEU A 424 5.67 -18.57 5.32
CA LEU A 424 7.03 -18.67 4.78
C LEU A 424 7.06 -19.34 3.38
N PRO A 425 7.95 -18.91 2.47
CA PRO A 425 7.96 -19.42 1.10
C PRO A 425 8.38 -20.90 1.07
N GLY A 426 7.44 -21.77 0.67
CA GLY A 426 7.68 -23.21 0.53
C GLY A 426 6.43 -24.10 0.45
N GLN A 427 5.23 -23.57 0.68
CA GLN A 427 3.97 -24.35 0.67
C GLN A 427 2.90 -23.86 -0.32
N ALA A 428 3.26 -23.01 -1.29
CA ALA A 428 2.32 -22.61 -2.33
C ALA A 428 2.03 -23.78 -3.28
N VAL A 429 0.92 -24.49 -3.06
CA VAL A 429 0.32 -25.37 -4.07
C VAL A 429 -0.42 -24.47 -5.05
N ALA A 430 -0.09 -24.56 -6.34
CA ALA A 430 -0.72 -23.77 -7.38
C ALA A 430 -2.25 -24.02 -7.39
N ALA A 431 -3.02 -23.02 -6.96
CA ALA A 431 -4.47 -23.03 -7.13
C ALA A 431 -4.77 -22.70 -8.59
N THR A 432 -5.14 -23.71 -9.36
CA THR A 432 -5.62 -23.54 -10.74
C THR A 432 -6.91 -22.74 -10.72
N VAL A 433 -6.92 -21.60 -11.41
CA VAL A 433 -8.08 -20.72 -11.61
C VAL A 433 -9.20 -21.52 -12.27
N TRP A 434 -10.34 -21.64 -11.59
CA TRP A 434 -11.55 -22.21 -12.19
C TRP A 434 -12.20 -21.15 -13.07
N THR A 435 -12.19 -21.38 -14.39
CA THR A 435 -12.94 -20.57 -15.37
C THR A 435 -14.24 -21.30 -15.68
N PRO A 436 -15.41 -20.65 -15.58
CA PRO A 436 -16.66 -21.28 -15.97
C PRO A 436 -16.83 -21.15 -17.49
N GLU A 437 -16.45 -22.17 -18.26
CA GLU A 437 -16.97 -22.34 -19.61
C GLU A 437 -18.40 -22.86 -19.52
N ALA A 438 -19.36 -21.95 -19.66
CA ALA A 438 -20.76 -22.28 -19.83
C ALA A 438 -21.01 -22.84 -21.23
N SER A 439 -20.96 -24.16 -21.39
CA SER A 439 -21.83 -24.94 -22.30
C SER A 439 -21.30 -26.38 -22.45
N GLN A 440 -21.80 -27.35 -21.68
CA GLN A 440 -21.85 -28.76 -22.15
C GLN A 440 -22.62 -29.80 -21.30
N TRP A 441 -23.33 -29.45 -20.23
CA TRP A 441 -24.08 -30.46 -19.46
C TRP A 441 -25.59 -30.32 -19.57
N ALA A 442 -26.10 -30.71 -20.73
CA ALA A 442 -27.47 -31.18 -20.87
C ALA A 442 -27.47 -32.47 -21.70
N GLN A 443 -27.27 -33.62 -21.05
CA GLN A 443 -27.69 -34.92 -21.56
C GLN A 443 -28.20 -35.76 -20.37
N PRO A 444 -29.41 -36.35 -20.45
CA PRO A 444 -29.94 -37.21 -19.39
C PRO A 444 -29.18 -38.55 -19.36
N MET A 445 -28.71 -38.97 -18.18
CA MET A 445 -28.04 -40.25 -17.99
C MET A 445 -28.99 -41.43 -18.22
N GLN A 446 -28.57 -42.38 -19.06
CA GLN A 446 -29.14 -43.73 -19.21
C GLN A 446 -28.78 -44.62 -18.00
N PRO A 447 -29.57 -45.64 -17.63
CA PRO A 447 -29.28 -46.48 -16.46
C PRO A 447 -28.17 -47.49 -16.74
N GLY A 448 -27.11 -47.49 -15.92
CA GLY A 448 -26.04 -48.49 -15.91
C GLY A 448 -26.30 -49.67 -14.95
N PRO A 449 -25.53 -50.77 -15.06
CA PRO A 449 -25.99 -52.13 -14.76
C PRO A 449 -25.93 -52.55 -13.29
N VAL A 450 -26.80 -53.50 -12.97
CA VAL A 450 -26.99 -54.19 -11.69
C VAL A 450 -25.79 -55.08 -11.35
N TRP A 451 -25.32 -55.02 -10.10
CA TRP A 451 -24.27 -55.89 -9.54
C TRP A 451 -24.83 -57.27 -9.12
N PRO A 452 -24.08 -58.38 -9.31
CA PRO A 452 -24.57 -59.72 -8.98
C PRO A 452 -24.32 -60.10 -7.52
N GLY A 453 -25.40 -60.46 -6.83
CA GLY A 453 -25.54 -61.70 -6.06
C GLY A 453 -24.76 -61.88 -4.75
N ALA A 454 -25.48 -61.77 -3.63
CA ALA A 454 -25.43 -62.75 -2.55
C ALA A 454 -26.89 -63.13 -2.21
N GLY A 455 -27.24 -64.41 -2.36
CA GLY A 455 -28.52 -64.98 -1.91
C GLY A 455 -28.59 -65.04 -0.38
N SER A 456 -29.69 -65.43 0.26
CA SER A 456 -30.91 -66.11 -0.17
C SER A 456 -31.92 -66.06 0.98
N ASP A 457 -33.20 -66.17 0.62
CA ASP A 457 -34.30 -66.79 1.37
C ASP A 457 -34.94 -66.12 2.60
N GLY A 458 -36.27 -66.13 2.58
CA GLY A 458 -37.08 -66.35 3.78
C GLY A 458 -38.14 -65.28 4.04
N GLY A 459 -39.35 -65.49 3.54
CA GLY A 459 -40.50 -64.60 3.76
C GLY A 459 -41.04 -64.57 5.20
N GLY A 460 -41.97 -63.66 5.43
CA GLY A 460 -42.74 -63.59 6.68
C GLY A 460 -43.56 -62.32 6.79
N SER A 461 -44.88 -62.50 6.80
CA SER A 461 -45.97 -61.51 6.77
C SER A 461 -46.20 -60.73 8.08
N HIS A 462 -47.14 -59.77 8.00
CA HIS A 462 -47.92 -59.08 9.06
C HIS A 462 -47.33 -57.76 9.60
N HIS A 463 -48.09 -56.70 9.89
CA HIS A 463 -49.53 -56.42 9.86
C HIS A 463 -49.71 -54.89 9.80
N VAL A 464 -50.81 -54.45 9.16
CA VAL A 464 -51.41 -53.09 9.24
C VAL A 464 -52.26 -52.97 10.51
N SER A 465 -52.61 -51.72 10.87
CA SER A 465 -53.58 -51.15 11.85
C SER A 465 -53.00 -50.82 13.23
N ASP A 466 -53.17 -49.64 13.83
CA ASP A 466 -54.01 -48.45 13.56
C ASP A 466 -53.27 -47.16 13.98
#